data_AF-A0A2V8UR06-F1
#
_entry.id   AF-A0A2V8UR06-F1
#
_cell.length_a   1.000
_cell.length_b   1.000
_cell.length_c   1.000
_cell.angle_alpha   90.00
_cell.angle_beta   90.00
_cell.angle_gamma   90.00
#
_symmetry.space_group_name_H-M   'P 1'
#
loop_
_entity.id
_entity.type
_entity.pdbx_description
1 polymer ?
#
loop_
_entity_poly.entity_id
_entity_poly.type
_entity_poly.pdbx_seq_one_letter_code
_entity_poly.pdbx_strand_id
1 'polypeptide(L)'
;MTKKLHQLSVAMPPATAKSKKKSITLVSTEPLTSEEIALYKQLPALTLEQVGRILQKRTVEQVYEMTRARAARPLPVFRSGKELRSTWGKIQEWIEEGFAERAA
;
A
#
# COMPACT_ATOMS: atom_id res chain seq x y z
N MET A 1 11.63 -67.83 -16.83
CA MET A 1 12.96 -67.26 -16.52
C MET A 1 12.88 -65.74 -16.75
N THR A 2 12.46 -64.95 -15.76
CA THR A 2 13.24 -64.28 -14.68
C THR A 2 13.92 -62.96 -15.08
N LYS A 3 13.66 -61.93 -14.24
CA LYS A 3 14.27 -60.56 -14.09
C LYS A 3 13.53 -59.46 -14.87
N LYS A 4 12.72 -58.56 -14.28
CA LYS A 4 12.77 -57.74 -13.04
C LYS A 4 13.71 -56.52 -13.14
N LEU A 5 13.06 -55.34 -13.20
CA LEU A 5 13.41 -53.96 -12.78
C LEU A 5 14.80 -53.36 -13.10
N HIS A 6 14.80 -52.11 -13.58
CA HIS A 6 15.32 -50.87 -12.94
C HIS A 6 15.01 -49.70 -13.91
N GLN A 7 13.99 -48.86 -13.65
CA GLN A 7 14.09 -47.55 -12.99
C GLN A 7 15.29 -46.70 -13.45
N LEU A 8 15.05 -45.74 -14.36
CA LEU A 8 15.86 -44.54 -14.53
C LEU A 8 14.93 -43.33 -14.42
N SER A 9 14.83 -42.85 -13.19
CA SER A 9 14.17 -41.61 -12.82
C SER A 9 15.04 -40.44 -13.30
N VAL A 10 14.61 -39.72 -14.34
CA VAL A 10 15.23 -38.46 -14.73
C VAL A 10 14.55 -37.36 -13.92
N ALA A 11 15.21 -37.00 -12.82
CA ALA A 11 14.84 -35.88 -11.97
C ALA A 11 15.05 -34.56 -12.72
N MET A 12 13.97 -33.94 -13.20
CA MET A 12 13.93 -32.53 -13.56
C MET A 12 13.33 -31.72 -12.41
N PRO A 13 14.06 -30.80 -11.78
CA PRO A 13 13.48 -29.80 -10.89
C PRO A 13 13.20 -28.49 -11.65
N PRO A 14 11.95 -28.11 -11.94
CA PRO A 14 11.65 -26.73 -12.30
C PRO A 14 11.56 -25.85 -11.04
N ALA A 15 12.56 -24.98 -10.93
CA ALA A 15 12.55 -23.65 -10.32
C ALA A 15 11.68 -23.45 -9.08
N THR A 16 12.37 -23.34 -7.94
CA THR A 16 11.83 -22.73 -6.73
C THR A 16 11.25 -21.35 -7.05
N ALA A 17 9.92 -21.28 -7.07
CA ALA A 17 9.18 -20.03 -6.99
C ALA A 17 9.60 -19.38 -5.67
N LYS A 18 10.53 -18.41 -5.76
CA LYS A 18 10.87 -17.49 -4.68
C LYS A 18 9.60 -16.69 -4.38
N SER A 19 8.75 -17.26 -3.53
CA SER A 19 7.64 -16.57 -2.91
C SER A 19 8.26 -15.45 -2.08
N LYS A 20 8.31 -14.27 -2.69
CA LYS A 20 8.66 -13.02 -2.03
C LYS A 20 7.66 -12.90 -0.89
N LYS A 21 8.11 -13.23 0.32
CA LYS A 21 7.45 -12.84 1.57
C LYS A 21 7.26 -11.34 1.46
N LYS A 22 6.06 -10.92 1.07
CA LYS A 22 5.59 -9.57 1.35
C LYS A 22 5.58 -9.50 2.87
N SER A 23 6.61 -8.85 3.41
CA SER A 23 6.60 -8.36 4.77
C SER A 23 5.34 -7.52 4.88
N ILE A 24 4.31 -8.11 5.49
CA ILE A 24 3.13 -7.39 5.91
C ILE A 24 3.65 -6.48 7.01
N THR A 25 4.01 -5.25 6.62
CA THR A 25 4.22 -4.17 7.57
C THR A 25 2.87 -3.94 8.23
N LEU A 26 2.68 -4.53 9.41
CA LEU A 26 1.61 -4.20 10.32
C LEU A 26 1.75 -2.71 10.63
N VAL A 27 1.02 -1.89 9.88
CA VAL A 27 0.87 -0.46 10.16
C VAL A 27 0.09 -0.41 11.46
N SER A 28 0.73 0.14 12.50
CA SER A 28 0.13 0.34 13.83
C SER A 28 -1.28 0.92 13.66
N THR A 29 -2.30 0.18 14.10
CA THR A 29 -3.72 0.58 14.09
C THR A 29 -4.00 1.57 15.21
N GLU A 30 -3.00 2.34 15.62
CA GLU A 30 -3.16 3.33 16.67
C GLU A 30 -3.84 4.56 16.06
N PRO A 31 -4.87 5.11 16.73
CA PRO A 31 -5.49 6.35 16.29
C PRO A 31 -4.42 7.45 16.27
N LEU A 32 -4.40 8.26 15.19
CA LEU A 32 -3.49 9.40 15.12
C LEU A 32 -3.64 10.26 16.37
N THR A 33 -2.52 10.52 17.03
CA THR A 33 -2.49 11.48 18.14
C THR A 33 -2.63 12.91 17.60
N SER A 34 -3.18 13.82 18.42
CA SER A 34 -3.29 15.23 18.07
C SER A 34 -1.94 15.86 17.72
N GLU A 35 -0.87 15.37 18.35
CA GLU A 35 0.51 15.79 18.09
C GLU A 35 0.99 15.38 16.69
N GLU A 36 0.70 14.14 16.26
CA GLU A 36 1.02 13.69 14.89
C GLU A 36 0.26 14.48 13.83
N ILE A 37 -1.00 14.82 14.09
CA ILE A 37 -1.79 15.65 13.17
C ILE A 37 -1.18 17.05 13.04
N ALA A 38 -0.77 17.66 14.17
CA ALA A 38 -0.09 18.95 14.16
C ALA A 38 1.23 18.89 13.37
N LEU A 39 2.00 17.81 13.55
CA LEU A 39 3.22 17.57 12.80
C LEU A 39 2.95 17.41 11.30
N TYR A 40 1.96 16.61 10.90
CA TYR A 40 1.63 16.38 9.49
C TYR A 40 1.16 17.65 8.78
N LYS A 41 0.49 18.55 9.49
CA LYS A 41 0.12 19.89 8.98
C LYS A 41 1.33 20.78 8.71
N GLN A 42 2.41 20.62 9.47
CA GLN A 42 3.64 21.39 9.29
C GLN A 42 4.55 20.81 8.20
N LEU A 43 4.38 19.53 7.84
CA LEU A 43 5.19 18.90 6.80
C LEU A 43 4.79 19.39 5.41
N PRO A 44 5.77 19.81 4.56
CA PRO A 44 5.47 20.27 3.21
C PRO A 44 4.99 19.14 2.30
N ALA A 45 5.36 17.89 2.61
CA ALA A 45 4.96 16.71 1.86
C ALA A 45 4.87 15.48 2.78
N LEU A 46 3.79 14.73 2.63
CA LEU A 46 3.48 13.49 3.32
C LEU A 46 3.80 12.29 2.44
N THR A 47 4.34 11.24 3.05
CA THR A 47 4.58 9.95 2.41
C THR A 47 3.30 9.12 2.34
N LEU A 48 3.26 8.11 1.46
CA LEU A 48 2.11 7.18 1.40
C LEU A 48 1.85 6.45 2.72
N GLU A 49 2.90 6.21 3.52
CA GLU A 49 2.77 5.65 4.87
C GLU A 49 2.00 6.60 5.79
N GLN A 50 2.37 7.87 5.82
CA GLN A 50 1.70 8.89 6.62
C GLN A 50 0.25 9.10 6.16
N VAL A 51 0.01 9.10 4.84
CA VAL A 51 -1.35 9.14 4.27
C VAL A 51 -2.15 7.92 4.69
N GLY A 52 -1.56 6.72 4.70
CA GLY A 52 -2.20 5.50 5.18
C GLY A 52 -2.58 5.55 6.65
N ARG A 53 -1.74 6.18 7.48
CA ARG A 53 -2.07 6.47 8.87
C ARG A 53 -3.27 7.40 8.97
N ILE A 54 -3.27 8.53 8.24
CA ILE A 54 -4.38 9.51 8.24
C ILE A 54 -5.70 8.83 7.86
N LEU A 55 -5.68 7.97 6.85
CA LEU A 55 -6.86 7.26 6.36
C LEU A 55 -7.28 6.06 7.24
N GLN A 56 -6.64 5.86 8.40
CA GLN A 56 -6.93 4.87 9.45
C GLN A 56 -7.57 3.58 8.92
N LYS A 57 -6.82 2.47 8.89
CA LYS A 57 -7.16 1.13 8.33
C LYS A 57 -6.67 0.88 6.90
N ARG A 58 -5.76 1.69 6.36
CA ARG A 58 -5.19 1.47 5.02
C ARG A 58 -3.71 1.12 5.07
N THR A 59 -3.33 0.02 4.43
CA THR A 59 -1.92 -0.31 4.21
C THR A 59 -1.33 0.55 3.09
N VAL A 60 0.00 0.69 3.05
CA VAL A 60 0.69 1.44 1.99
C VAL A 60 0.32 0.93 0.60
N GLU A 61 0.17 -0.39 0.42
CA GLU A 61 -0.27 -0.99 -0.85
C GLU A 61 -1.68 -0.52 -1.22
N GLN A 62 -2.60 -0.47 -0.25
CA GLN A 62 -3.97 0.01 -0.49
C GLN A 62 -3.98 1.50 -0.83
N VAL A 63 -3.20 2.32 -0.11
CA VAL A 63 -3.05 3.75 -0.41
C VAL A 63 -2.48 3.92 -1.82
N TYR A 64 -1.45 3.16 -2.18
CA TYR A 64 -0.88 3.17 -3.53
C TYR A 64 -1.94 2.82 -4.58
N GLU A 65 -2.74 1.77 -4.37
CA GLU A 65 -3.84 1.42 -5.27
C GLU A 65 -4.87 2.55 -5.39
N MET A 66 -5.17 3.25 -4.30
CA MET A 66 -6.03 4.44 -4.32
C MET A 66 -5.42 5.62 -5.09
N THR A 67 -4.11 5.68 -5.30
CA THR A 67 -3.48 6.71 -6.16
C THR A 67 -3.61 6.42 -7.66
N ARG A 68 -4.04 5.22 -8.04
CA ARG A 68 -4.11 4.83 -9.46
C ARG A 68 -5.28 5.52 -10.14
N ALA A 69 -5.10 5.93 -11.39
CA ALA A 69 -6.14 6.59 -12.20
C ALA A 69 -7.43 5.77 -12.40
N ARG A 70 -7.36 4.45 -12.21
CA ARG A 70 -8.52 3.54 -12.28
C ARG A 70 -9.35 3.50 -10.98
N ALA A 71 -8.89 4.13 -9.90
CA ALA A 71 -9.65 4.22 -8.67
C ALA A 71 -10.87 5.12 -8.92
N ALA A 72 -12.02 4.77 -8.34
CA ALA A 72 -13.24 5.57 -8.45
C ALA A 72 -13.00 7.03 -8.05
N ARG A 73 -12.13 7.22 -7.06
CA ARG A 73 -11.70 8.54 -6.61
C ARG A 73 -10.20 8.52 -6.29
N PRO A 74 -9.33 8.91 -7.23
CA PRO A 74 -7.90 8.78 -7.05
C PRO A 74 -7.38 9.75 -5.98
N LEU A 75 -6.46 9.27 -5.15
CA LEU A 75 -5.79 10.10 -4.14
C LEU A 75 -4.89 11.14 -4.83
N PRO A 76 -4.92 12.42 -4.38
CA PRO A 76 -4.12 13.47 -4.97
C PRO A 76 -2.66 13.32 -4.53
N VAL A 77 -1.84 12.70 -5.36
CA VAL A 77 -0.40 12.52 -5.13
C VAL A 77 0.41 13.16 -6.25
N PHE A 78 1.64 13.54 -5.92
CA PHE A 78 2.64 13.98 -6.87
C PHE A 78 3.92 13.17 -6.69
N ARG A 79 4.72 13.10 -7.75
CA ARG A 79 5.99 12.37 -7.73
C ARG A 79 7.10 13.31 -7.27
N SER A 80 7.80 12.91 -6.22
CA SER A 80 9.02 13.56 -5.75
C SER A 80 10.19 12.59 -5.94
N GLY A 81 10.91 12.75 -7.04
CA GLY A 81 11.95 11.81 -7.47
C GLY A 81 11.39 10.40 -7.71
N LYS A 82 11.75 9.44 -6.85
CA LYS A 82 11.31 8.04 -6.92
C LYS A 82 10.09 7.73 -6.07
N GLU A 83 9.65 8.67 -5.22
CA GLU A 83 8.58 8.46 -4.25
C GLU A 83 7.30 9.20 -4.65
N LEU A 84 6.16 8.65 -4.26
CA LEU A 84 4.88 9.35 -4.32
C LEU A 84 4.62 10.03 -2.98
N ARG A 85 4.26 11.31 -3.05
CA ARG A 85 3.97 12.14 -1.89
C ARG A 85 2.67 12.90 -2.09
N SER A 86 2.09 13.39 -1.02
CA SER A 86 0.92 14.28 -1.05
C SER A 86 1.12 15.45 -0.10
N THR A 87 0.29 16.48 -0.19
CA THR A 87 0.27 17.56 0.81
C THR A 87 -0.90 17.37 1.74
N TRP A 88 -0.79 17.83 2.99
CA TRP A 88 -1.89 17.73 3.96
C TRP A 88 -3.18 18.35 3.41
N GLY A 89 -3.10 19.56 2.85
CA GLY A 89 -4.28 20.27 2.32
C GLY A 89 -5.03 19.48 1.24
N LYS A 90 -4.30 18.85 0.30
CA LYS A 90 -4.92 18.04 -0.76
C LYS A 90 -5.57 16.77 -0.20
N ILE A 91 -4.96 16.13 0.79
CA ILE A 91 -5.56 14.98 1.46
C ILE A 91 -6.81 15.40 2.23
N GLN A 92 -6.78 16.54 2.92
CA GLN A 92 -7.91 17.04 3.68
C GLN A 92 -9.10 17.37 2.76
N GLU A 93 -8.87 18.13 1.69
CA GLU A 93 -9.88 18.44 0.67
C GLU A 93 -10.47 17.15 0.08
N TRP A 94 -9.61 16.18 -0.24
CA TRP A 94 -10.06 14.88 -0.70
C TRP A 94 -10.91 14.14 0.35
N ILE A 95 -10.59 14.22 1.64
CA ILE A 95 -11.45 13.60 2.66
C ILE A 95 -12.81 14.31 2.73
N GLU A 96 -12.82 15.64 2.77
CA GLU A 96 -14.02 16.48 2.89
C GLU A 96 -14.99 16.29 1.73
N GLU A 97 -14.51 16.34 0.49
CA GLU A 97 -15.31 16.06 -0.71
C GLU A 97 -15.96 14.67 -0.67
N GLY A 98 -15.24 13.67 -0.13
CA GLY A 98 -15.78 12.30 -0.02
C GLY A 98 -16.89 12.17 1.02
N PHE A 99 -16.86 13.01 2.07
CA PHE A 99 -17.96 13.12 3.01
C PHE A 99 -19.14 13.89 2.41
N ALA A 100 -18.88 14.96 1.66
CA ALA A 100 -19.90 15.75 0.98
C ALA A 100 -20.68 14.90 -0.04
N GLU A 101 -19.98 14.10 -0.86
CA GLU A 101 -20.60 13.20 -1.86
C GLU A 101 -21.51 12.14 -1.21
N ARG A 102 -21.19 11.68 0.01
CA ARG A 102 -22.04 10.72 0.74
C ARG A 102 -23.22 11.35 1.45
N ALA A 103 -23.15 12.64 1.74
CA ALA A 103 -24.20 13.38 2.44
C ALA A 103 -25.25 13.97 1.48
N ALA A 104 -24.91 14.10 0.20
CA ALA A 104 -25.78 14.52 -0.90
C ALA A 104 -26.63 13.35 -1.43
#